data_AF-A0A820FGB6-F1
#
_entry.id   AF-A0A820FGB6-F1
#
_cell.length_a   1.000
_cell.length_b   1.000
_cell.length_c   1.000
_cell.angle_alpha   90.00
_cell.angle_beta   90.00
_cell.angle_gamma   90.00
#
_symmetry.space_group_name_H-M   'P 1'
#
loop_
_entity.id
_entity.type
_entity.pdbx_description
1 polymer ?
#
loop_
_entity_poly.entity_id
_entity_poly.type
_entity_poly.pdbx_seq_one_letter_code
_entity_poly.pdbx_strand_id
1 'polypeptide(L)'
;KPISQSIENNTQTILFESNYNNNNNNQCTWRTSSPMNTTFNTQQLYDSLPFDNQNGGVWLHGFDIQYNTSQWTSNNKLKIILMPHSHCDPG
;
A
#
# COMPACT_ATOMS: atom_id res chain seq x y z
N LYS A 1 24.78 -3.41 -27.33
CA LYS A 1 23.45 -3.95 -27.71
C LYS A 1 22.97 -4.79 -26.53
N PRO A 2 22.06 -4.31 -25.66
CA PRO A 2 21.61 -5.14 -24.55
C PRO A 2 20.62 -6.18 -25.07
N ILE A 3 20.75 -7.41 -24.56
CA ILE A 3 19.87 -8.54 -24.81
C ILE A 3 18.82 -8.54 -23.72
N SER A 4 17.56 -8.46 -24.12
CA SER A 4 16.38 -8.59 -23.27
C SER A 4 15.81 -10.01 -23.38
N GLN A 5 15.84 -10.79 -22.31
CA GLN A 5 15.07 -12.04 -22.09
C GLN A 5 15.03 -12.28 -20.57
N SER A 6 14.00 -12.78 -19.90
CA SER A 6 12.59 -13.09 -20.16
C SER A 6 11.91 -13.16 -18.77
N ILE A 7 10.59 -13.00 -18.73
CA ILE A 7 9.76 -13.02 -17.51
C ILE A 7 9.46 -14.48 -17.12
N GLU A 8 9.61 -14.85 -15.84
CA GLU A 8 8.86 -15.96 -15.22
C GLU A 8 8.40 -15.59 -13.81
N ASN A 9 7.13 -15.91 -13.52
CA ASN A 9 6.38 -15.51 -12.33
C ASN A 9 6.62 -16.45 -11.12
N ASN A 10 6.43 -15.86 -9.94
CA ASN A 10 6.15 -16.51 -8.64
C ASN A 10 7.32 -17.25 -7.96
N THR A 11 8.33 -16.49 -7.56
CA THR A 11 8.66 -16.20 -6.15
C THR A 11 9.74 -15.13 -6.21
N GLN A 12 9.73 -14.19 -5.27
CA GLN A 12 10.72 -13.11 -5.23
C GLN A 12 12.13 -13.65 -5.41
N THR A 13 12.86 -13.15 -6.42
CA THR A 13 14.22 -12.63 -6.30
C THR A 13 14.59 -11.98 -7.63
N ILE A 14 14.53 -10.65 -7.71
CA ILE A 14 15.35 -9.94 -8.69
C ILE A 14 16.49 -9.28 -7.94
N LEU A 15 17.53 -10.08 -7.66
CA LEU A 15 18.85 -9.56 -7.37
C LEU A 15 19.52 -9.30 -8.72
N PHE A 16 19.50 -8.04 -9.16
CA PHE A 16 20.45 -7.63 -10.19
C PHE A 16 21.80 -7.43 -9.52
N GLU A 17 22.60 -8.50 -9.49
CA GLU A 17 24.03 -8.35 -9.21
C GLU A 17 24.70 -7.69 -10.42
N SER A 18 24.89 -6.38 -10.34
CA SER A 18 26.02 -5.74 -11.01
C SER A 18 27.06 -5.43 -9.94
N ASN A 19 28.00 -6.34 -9.71
CA ASN A 19 29.26 -6.01 -9.06
C ASN A 19 30.05 -5.11 -10.02
N TYR A 20 29.84 -3.80 -9.94
CA TYR A 20 30.74 -2.82 -10.53
C TYR A 20 31.40 -2.03 -9.40
N ASN A 21 32.55 -2.55 -8.94
CA ASN A 21 33.50 -1.76 -8.18
C ASN A 21 34.07 -0.70 -9.11
N ASN A 22 33.76 0.57 -8.86
CA ASN A 22 34.68 1.63 -9.28
C ASN A 22 34.72 2.74 -8.24
N ASN A 23 35.91 2.86 -7.66
CA ASN A 23 36.33 3.83 -6.66
C ASN A 23 36.33 5.26 -7.24
N ASN A 24 35.16 5.79 -7.58
CA ASN A 24 34.96 7.20 -7.88
C ASN A 24 33.85 7.71 -6.96
N ASN A 25 34.26 8.45 -5.92
CA ASN A 25 33.52 8.77 -4.69
C ASN A 25 32.21 9.59 -4.82
N ASN A 26 31.52 9.61 -5.97
CA ASN A 26 30.28 10.36 -6.19
C ASN A 26 29.21 9.56 -6.97
N GLN A 27 29.09 8.24 -6.76
CA GLN A 27 28.09 7.43 -7.45
C GLN A 27 26.99 7.00 -6.48
N CYS A 28 25.76 7.46 -6.71
CA CYS A 28 24.58 6.96 -5.99
C CYS A 28 24.37 5.49 -6.32
N THR A 29 24.26 4.64 -5.29
CA THR A 29 23.91 3.23 -5.45
C THR A 29 22.41 3.03 -5.33
N TRP A 30 21.85 2.07 -6.08
CA TRP A 30 20.49 1.61 -5.83
C TRP A 30 20.39 1.06 -4.41
N ARG A 31 19.24 1.27 -3.78
CA ARG A 31 19.01 0.79 -2.41
C ARG A 31 19.07 -0.74 -2.39
N THR A 32 20.19 -1.26 -1.90
CA THR A 32 20.42 -2.70 -1.71
C THR A 32 20.02 -3.19 -0.32
N SER A 33 19.57 -2.28 0.56
CA SER A 33 19.11 -2.65 1.89
C SER A 33 17.80 -3.43 1.82
N SER A 34 17.69 -4.43 2.69
CA SER A 34 16.47 -5.22 2.88
C SER A 34 15.25 -4.29 3.04
N PRO A 35 14.08 -4.66 2.50
CA PRO A 35 12.86 -3.88 2.67
C PRO A 35 12.64 -3.54 4.15
N MET A 36 12.15 -2.33 4.39
CA MET A 36 11.81 -1.91 5.75
C MET A 36 10.75 -2.84 6.32
N ASN A 37 10.92 -3.23 7.59
CA ASN A 37 9.88 -3.94 8.30
C ASN A 37 8.70 -3.00 8.52
N THR A 38 7.56 -3.33 7.92
CA THR A 38 6.33 -2.55 7.98
C THR A 38 5.19 -3.49 8.36
N THR A 39 4.22 -3.01 9.13
CA THR A 39 3.03 -3.79 9.48
C THR A 39 2.25 -4.21 8.24
N PHE A 40 2.23 -3.35 7.22
CA PHE A 40 1.56 -3.60 5.95
C PHE A 40 2.50 -3.32 4.78
N ASN A 41 2.65 -4.32 3.92
CA ASN A 41 3.29 -4.17 2.63
C ASN A 41 2.22 -4.26 1.54
N THR A 42 2.08 -3.22 0.72
CA THR A 42 1.03 -3.14 -0.29
C THR A 42 1.14 -4.25 -1.35
N GLN A 43 2.35 -4.66 -1.76
CA GLN A 43 2.52 -5.75 -2.73
C GLN A 43 1.94 -7.07 -2.16
N GLN A 44 2.30 -7.39 -0.93
CA GLN A 44 1.78 -8.58 -0.25
C GLN A 44 0.26 -8.52 -0.05
N LEU A 45 -0.27 -7.32 0.22
CA LEU A 45 -1.72 -7.12 0.30
C LEU A 45 -2.39 -7.41 -1.05
N TYR A 46 -1.84 -6.90 -2.16
CA TYR A 46 -2.35 -7.20 -3.50
C TYR A 46 -2.32 -8.69 -3.81
N ASP A 47 -1.24 -9.38 -3.45
CA ASP A 47 -1.11 -10.82 -3.70
C ASP A 47 -2.12 -11.67 -2.90
N SER A 48 -2.67 -11.12 -1.81
CA SER A 48 -3.57 -11.84 -0.88
C SER A 48 -5.04 -11.49 -1.01
N LEU A 49 -5.39 -10.34 -1.61
CA LEU A 49 -6.77 -9.91 -1.74
C LEU A 49 -7.50 -10.65 -2.88
N PRO A 50 -8.77 -11.06 -2.70
CA PRO A 50 -9.53 -11.75 -3.75
C PRO A 50 -10.09 -10.79 -4.81
N PHE A 51 -10.22 -9.50 -4.50
CA PHE A 51 -10.81 -8.46 -5.37
C PHE A 51 -12.24 -8.74 -5.87
N ASP A 52 -13.03 -9.50 -5.11
CA ASP A 52 -14.42 -9.77 -5.45
C ASP A 52 -15.27 -8.48 -5.43
N ASN A 53 -16.16 -8.34 -6.42
CA ASN A 53 -17.14 -7.25 -6.50
C ASN A 53 -18.49 -7.67 -5.87
N GLN A 54 -18.48 -7.96 -4.58
CA GLN A 54 -19.68 -8.38 -3.86
C GLN A 54 -20.59 -7.17 -3.58
N ASN A 55 -21.90 -7.39 -3.55
CA ASN A 55 -22.86 -6.34 -3.19
C ASN A 55 -22.91 -6.18 -1.66
N GLY A 56 -22.40 -5.05 -1.16
CA GLY A 56 -22.38 -4.70 0.27
C GLY A 56 -23.68 -4.13 0.84
N GLY A 57 -24.76 -4.07 0.06
CA GLY A 57 -26.04 -3.51 0.48
C GLY A 57 -26.11 -1.99 0.27
N VAL A 58 -26.50 -1.23 1.31
CA VAL A 58 -26.59 0.24 1.22
C VAL A 58 -25.22 0.86 0.94
N TRP A 59 -24.15 0.27 1.50
CA TRP A 59 -22.78 0.59 1.14
C TRP A 59 -22.27 -0.44 0.12
N LEU A 60 -22.44 -0.14 -1.17
CA LEU A 60 -22.28 -1.10 -2.27
C LEU A 60 -20.95 -1.85 -2.29
N HIS A 61 -19.83 -1.19 -2.01
CA HIS A 61 -18.50 -1.80 -2.03
C HIS A 61 -17.95 -2.10 -0.63
N GLY A 62 -18.85 -2.22 0.36
CA GLY A 62 -18.48 -2.51 1.74
C GLY A 62 -19.35 -3.62 2.32
N PHE A 63 -19.77 -3.42 3.55
CA PHE A 63 -20.60 -4.37 4.30
C PHE A 63 -21.46 -3.61 5.32
N ASP A 64 -22.41 -4.33 5.93
CA ASP A 64 -23.26 -3.77 6.97
C ASP A 64 -22.47 -3.48 8.26
N ILE A 65 -22.33 -2.19 8.59
CA ILE A 65 -21.52 -1.74 9.74
C ILE A 65 -22.35 -1.85 11.02
N GLN A 66 -21.87 -2.67 11.95
CA GLN A 66 -22.47 -2.86 13.27
C GLN A 66 -21.61 -2.17 14.34
N TYR A 67 -22.24 -1.56 15.34
CA TYR A 67 -21.55 -0.85 16.42
C TYR A 67 -22.14 -1.13 17.79
N ASN A 68 -21.28 -1.25 18.81
CA ASN A 68 -21.70 -1.39 20.19
C ASN A 68 -22.13 -0.03 20.76
N THR A 69 -23.38 0.12 21.16
CA THR A 69 -23.89 1.39 21.70
C THR A 69 -23.23 1.79 23.02
N SER A 70 -22.72 0.83 23.79
CA SER A 70 -22.01 1.07 25.06
C SER A 70 -20.56 1.53 24.91
N GLN A 71 -20.02 1.58 23.68
CA GLN A 71 -18.63 1.99 23.46
C GLN A 71 -18.38 3.48 23.74
N TRP A 72 -19.44 4.29 23.69
CA TRP A 72 -19.40 5.74 23.96
C TRP A 72 -20.00 6.01 25.33
N THR A 73 -19.24 6.67 26.19
CA THR A 73 -19.64 6.98 27.57
C THR A 73 -19.46 8.47 27.86
N SER A 74 -19.92 8.91 29.04
CA SER A 74 -19.69 10.29 29.49
C SER A 74 -18.20 10.66 29.54
N ASN A 75 -17.34 9.71 29.89
CA ASN A 75 -15.89 9.86 29.99
C ASN A 75 -15.15 9.57 28.67
N ASN A 76 -15.80 8.90 27.71
CA ASN A 76 -15.25 8.58 26.39
C ASN A 76 -16.26 8.92 25.29
N LYS A 77 -16.31 10.20 24.91
CA LYS A 77 -17.23 10.71 23.88
C LYS A 77 -16.61 10.60 22.49
N LEU A 78 -17.44 10.26 21.50
CA LEU A 78 -17.08 10.43 20.10
C LEU A 78 -16.97 11.93 19.78
N LYS A 79 -15.80 12.36 19.31
CA LYS A 79 -15.55 13.74 18.89
C LYS A 79 -15.81 13.84 17.39
N ILE A 80 -16.75 14.69 16.99
CA ILE A 80 -17.12 14.90 15.59
C ILE A 80 -16.63 16.28 15.17
N ILE A 81 -15.79 16.32 14.14
CA ILE A 81 -15.37 17.56 13.49
C ILE A 81 -16.05 17.61 12.13
N LEU A 82 -16.95 18.57 11.94
CA LEU A 82 -17.56 18.82 10.64
C LEU A 82 -16.64 19.77 9.86
N MET A 83 -16.17 19.32 8.70
CA MET A 83 -15.23 20.08 7.87
C MET A 83 -15.90 20.48 6.55
N PRO A 84 -16.36 21.74 6.42
CA PRO A 84 -16.82 22.26 5.14
C PRO A 84 -15.67 22.23 4.12
N HIS A 85 -15.95 21.82 2.88
CA HIS A 85 -14.97 21.85 1.80
C HIS A 85 -15.63 22.27 0.47
N SER A 86 -14.83 22.78 -0.46
CA SER A 86 -15.20 23.02 -1.86
C SER A 86 -14.08 22.49 -2.74
N HIS A 87 -14.42 21.61 -3.67
CA HIS A 87 -13.48 21.11 -4.67
C HIS A 87 -13.57 22.02 -5.91
N CYS A 88 -12.46 22.65 -6.29
CA CYS A 88 -12.39 23.57 -7.42
C CYS A 88 -11.22 23.17 -8.30
N ASP A 89 -11.48 22.25 -9.23
CA ASP A 89 -10.47 21.76 -10.16
C ASP A 89 -9.90 22.91 -10.99
N PRO A 90 -8.57 23.09 -11.05
CA PRO A 90 -7.95 24.16 -11.83
C PRO A 90 -7.77 23.76 -13.31
N GLY A 91 -8.83 23.22 -13.93
CA GLY A 91 -8.92 22.93 -15.36
C GLY A 91 -7.81 22.05 -15.93
#